data_AF-A7EK07-F1
#
_entry.id   AF-A7EK07-F1
#
_cell.length_a   1.000
_cell.length_b   1.000
_cell.length_c   1.000
_cell.angle_alpha   90.00
_cell.angle_beta   90.00
_cell.angle_gamma   90.00
#
_symmetry.space_group_name_H-M   'P 1'
#
loop_
_entity.id
_entity.type
_entity.pdbx_description
1 polymer ?
#
loop_
_entity_poly.entity_id
_entity_poly.type
_entity_poly.pdbx_seq_one_letter_code
_entity_poly.pdbx_strand_id
1 'polypeptide(L)'
;MDGLTPHTETRANCHKITQLEEKVIVEYILDMDRRGFPPKIKGVEDIANYILESRNAKKVGKLWAHRFVKRHTELKTCFSRVYDFQRALYEDFKLLEEWFRLVSNIRAKYGILDCDFYNFDKTDFMMGIMSAAMVVTDAERRGRGKAVQPGNREWATAIIYGNREGETIPLFLVVQGQIHLSNWYTETDFPTDWAIKPTSNGWTNNETGLE
;
A
#
# COMPACT_ATOMS: atom_id res chain seq x y z
N MET A 1 0.61 50.06 -28.88
CA MET A 1 -0.68 49.37 -28.73
C MET A 1 -0.46 48.33 -27.66
N ASP A 2 -0.74 48.69 -26.41
CA ASP A 2 -0.50 47.80 -25.28
C ASP A 2 -1.73 46.90 -25.12
N GLY A 3 -1.63 45.68 -25.61
CA GLY A 3 -2.71 44.69 -25.55
C GLY A 3 -2.93 44.24 -24.10
N LEU A 4 -4.16 44.39 -23.62
CA LEU A 4 -4.59 43.82 -22.34
C LEU A 4 -4.52 42.29 -22.41
N THR A 5 -3.90 41.68 -21.40
CA THR A 5 -3.83 40.22 -21.24
C THR A 5 -5.26 39.64 -21.09
N PRO A 6 -5.57 38.50 -21.73
CA PRO A 6 -6.87 37.86 -21.64
C PRO A 6 -7.31 37.60 -20.20
N HIS A 7 -8.60 37.78 -19.90
CA HIS A 7 -9.15 37.57 -18.55
C HIS A 7 -8.93 36.12 -18.04
N THR A 8 -8.79 35.16 -18.97
CA THR A 8 -8.45 33.76 -18.69
C THR A 8 -7.02 33.57 -18.17
N GLU A 9 -6.12 34.50 -18.48
CA GLU A 9 -4.72 34.52 -18.02
C GLU A 9 -4.52 35.41 -16.78
N THR A 10 -5.52 36.23 -16.42
CA THR A 10 -5.47 37.13 -15.26
C THR A 10 -6.17 36.53 -14.05
N ARG A 11 -5.40 36.30 -12.98
CA ARG A 11 -5.88 35.79 -11.68
C ARG A 11 -6.87 36.78 -11.07
N ALA A 12 -8.00 36.29 -10.55
CA ALA A 12 -8.99 37.14 -9.90
C ALA A 12 -8.37 37.92 -8.71
N ASN A 13 -8.64 39.23 -8.64
CA ASN A 13 -8.02 40.21 -7.73
C ASN A 13 -8.16 39.93 -6.21
N CYS A 14 -8.81 38.85 -5.80
CA CYS A 14 -9.16 38.56 -4.39
C CYS A 14 -8.40 37.37 -3.78
N HIS A 15 -7.25 36.96 -4.34
CA HIS A 15 -6.46 35.88 -3.74
C HIS A 15 -5.67 36.38 -2.54
N LYS A 16 -6.02 35.86 -1.35
CA LYS A 16 -5.34 36.17 -0.08
C LYS A 16 -3.89 35.69 -0.02
N ILE A 17 -3.57 34.64 -0.78
CA ILE A 17 -2.23 34.05 -0.88
C ILE A 17 -1.62 34.45 -2.22
N THR A 18 -0.43 35.05 -2.18
CA THR A 18 0.35 35.46 -3.36
C THR A 18 0.86 34.25 -4.14
N GLN A 19 1.26 34.43 -5.40
CA GLN A 19 1.79 33.33 -6.22
C GLN A 19 3.05 32.71 -5.61
N LEU A 20 3.92 33.54 -5.02
CA LEU A 20 5.14 33.07 -4.36
C LEU A 20 4.80 32.19 -3.15
N GLU A 21 3.84 32.61 -2.32
CA GLU A 21 3.40 31.82 -1.17
C GLU A 21 2.71 30.52 -1.62
N GLU A 22 1.92 30.54 -2.69
CA GLU A 22 1.37 29.29 -3.24
C GLU A 22 2.47 28.34 -3.68
N LYS A 23 3.49 28.84 -4.38
CA LYS A 23 4.63 28.05 -4.82
C LYS A 23 5.37 27.42 -3.63
N VAL A 24 5.61 28.19 -2.56
CA VAL A 24 6.23 27.69 -1.32
C VAL A 24 5.39 26.60 -0.67
N ILE A 25 4.05 26.76 -0.64
CA ILE A 25 3.14 25.73 -0.10
C ILE A 25 3.20 24.45 -0.96
N VAL A 26 3.26 24.56 -2.30
CA VAL A 26 3.42 23.39 -3.19
C VAL A 26 4.76 22.69 -2.91
N GLU A 27 5.87 23.42 -2.88
CA GLU A 27 7.20 22.86 -2.62
C GLU A 27 7.28 22.17 -1.26
N TYR A 28 6.68 22.78 -0.22
CA TYR A 28 6.57 22.18 1.10
C TYR A 28 5.79 20.86 1.10
N ILE A 29 4.64 20.81 0.41
CA ILE A 29 3.84 19.58 0.32
C ILE A 29 4.62 18.47 -0.35
N LEU A 30 5.35 18.78 -1.43
CA LEU A 30 6.16 17.81 -2.17
C LEU A 30 7.36 17.31 -1.37
N ASP A 31 8.02 18.17 -0.59
CA ASP A 31 9.11 17.76 0.32
C ASP A 31 8.60 16.80 1.40
N MET A 32 7.49 17.16 2.04
CA MET A 32 6.84 16.33 3.06
C MET A 32 6.42 14.97 2.53
N ASP A 33 5.85 14.92 1.31
CA ASP A 33 5.49 13.67 0.64
C ASP A 33 6.71 12.77 0.38
N ARG A 34 7.80 13.34 -0.16
CA ARG A 34 9.06 12.60 -0.40
C ARG A 34 9.67 12.01 0.88
N ARG A 35 9.43 12.65 2.02
CA ARG A 35 9.92 12.19 3.33
C ARG A 35 8.98 11.20 4.01
N GLY A 36 7.86 10.85 3.37
CA GLY A 36 6.87 9.91 3.91
C GLY A 36 5.84 10.53 4.85
N PHE A 37 5.75 11.87 4.90
CA PHE A 37 4.84 12.60 5.79
C PHE A 37 3.88 13.52 5.02
N PRO A 38 3.12 13.04 4.02
CA PRO A 38 2.24 13.90 3.24
C PRO A 38 1.21 14.62 4.14
N PRO A 39 1.08 15.96 4.04
CA PRO A 39 0.19 16.71 4.90
C PRO A 39 -1.28 16.42 4.58
N LYS A 40 -2.12 16.35 5.61
CA LYS A 40 -3.57 16.33 5.45
C LYS A 40 -4.06 17.67 4.89
N ILE A 41 -5.26 17.69 4.29
CA ILE A 41 -5.93 18.93 3.84
C ILE A 41 -5.93 20.02 4.93
N LYS A 42 -6.16 19.62 6.19
CA LYS A 42 -6.12 20.55 7.31
C LYS A 42 -4.72 21.16 7.54
N GLY A 43 -3.66 20.36 7.40
CA GLY A 43 -2.28 20.85 7.47
C GLY A 43 -1.96 21.87 6.36
N VAL A 44 -2.46 21.64 5.14
CA VAL A 44 -2.34 22.62 4.04
C VAL A 44 -3.05 23.93 4.37
N GLU A 45 -4.24 23.87 4.98
CA GLU A 45 -4.96 25.04 5.48
C GLU A 45 -4.17 25.77 6.59
N ASP A 46 -3.59 25.01 7.53
CA ASP A 46 -2.88 25.57 8.68
C ASP A 46 -1.60 26.30 8.25
N ILE A 47 -0.86 25.76 7.27
CA ILE A 47 0.34 26.43 6.72
C ILE A 47 -0.04 27.71 5.96
N ALA A 48 -1.11 27.67 5.18
CA ALA A 48 -1.60 28.86 4.50
C ALA A 48 -2.04 29.94 5.52
N ASN A 49 -2.69 29.53 6.60
CA ASN A 49 -3.09 30.45 7.67
C ASN A 49 -1.90 30.98 8.46
N TYR A 50 -0.85 30.17 8.68
CA TYR A 50 0.39 30.59 9.32
C TYR A 50 1.08 31.71 8.53
N ILE A 51 1.15 31.56 7.21
CA ILE A 51 1.67 32.58 6.30
C ILE A 51 0.82 33.86 6.39
N LEU A 52 -0.51 33.74 6.36
CA LEU A 52 -1.40 34.90 6.47
C LEU A 52 -1.29 35.61 7.83
N GLU A 53 -1.14 34.85 8.91
CA GLU A 53 -0.97 35.37 10.27
C GLU A 53 0.33 36.19 10.39
N SER A 54 1.42 35.74 9.75
CA SER A 54 2.68 36.52 9.68
C SER A 54 2.52 37.90 9.01
N ARG A 55 1.48 38.08 8.20
CA ARG A 55 1.13 39.33 7.50
C ARG A 55 -0.08 40.04 8.14
N ASN A 56 -0.53 39.57 9.29
CA ASN A 56 -1.73 40.06 9.98
C ASN A 56 -2.99 40.05 9.09
N ALA A 57 -3.09 39.06 8.19
CA ALA A 57 -4.17 38.91 7.22
C ALA A 57 -5.25 37.91 7.69
N LYS A 58 -6.47 38.05 7.15
CA LYS A 58 -7.59 37.16 7.49
C LYS A 58 -7.36 35.74 6.96
N LYS A 59 -7.59 34.73 7.80
CA LYS A 59 -7.54 33.29 7.47
C LYS A 59 -8.27 32.90 6.17
N VAL A 60 -7.83 31.80 5.57
CA VAL A 60 -8.45 31.24 4.36
C VAL A 60 -9.85 30.70 4.65
N GLY A 61 -10.67 30.55 3.60
CA GLY A 61 -12.01 29.97 3.72
C GLY A 61 -11.97 28.44 3.85
N LYS A 62 -13.05 27.84 4.38
CA LYS A 62 -13.16 26.38 4.65
C LYS A 62 -12.84 25.47 3.44
N LEU A 63 -13.18 25.91 2.22
CA LEU A 63 -12.95 25.14 1.00
C LEU A 63 -11.62 25.48 0.29
N TRP A 64 -10.83 26.39 0.86
CA TRP A 64 -9.63 26.90 0.18
C TRP A 64 -8.60 25.80 -0.08
N ALA A 65 -8.30 24.96 0.91
CA ALA A 65 -7.29 23.90 0.77
C ALA A 65 -7.72 22.83 -0.27
N HIS A 66 -8.99 22.47 -0.32
CA HIS A 66 -9.52 21.60 -1.38
C HIS A 66 -9.39 22.21 -2.77
N ARG A 67 -9.72 23.50 -2.91
CA ARG A 67 -9.56 24.24 -4.17
C ARG A 67 -8.08 24.47 -4.52
N PHE A 68 -7.19 24.50 -3.52
CA PHE A 68 -5.74 24.59 -3.69
C PHE A 68 -5.22 23.32 -4.33
N VAL A 69 -5.52 22.16 -3.76
CA VAL A 69 -5.11 20.90 -4.36
C VAL A 69 -5.70 20.73 -5.77
N LYS A 70 -6.98 21.08 -5.99
CA LYS A 70 -7.61 20.94 -7.31
C LYS A 70 -7.00 21.81 -8.42
N ARG A 71 -6.43 22.98 -8.09
CA ARG A 71 -5.89 23.91 -9.10
C ARG A 71 -4.42 23.65 -9.46
N HIS A 72 -3.72 22.85 -8.65
CA HIS A 72 -2.32 22.49 -8.87
C HIS A 72 -2.25 21.06 -9.40
N THR A 73 -1.94 20.90 -10.68
CA THR A 73 -1.88 19.58 -11.35
C THR A 73 -0.80 18.67 -10.77
N GLU A 74 0.19 19.23 -10.06
CA GLU A 74 1.23 18.48 -9.37
C GLU A 74 0.73 17.81 -8.07
N LEU A 75 -0.45 18.23 -7.57
CA LEU A 75 -1.00 17.77 -6.30
C LEU A 75 -2.25 16.92 -6.51
N LYS A 76 -2.39 15.86 -5.71
CA LYS A 76 -3.61 15.05 -5.64
C LYS A 76 -3.87 14.58 -4.23
N THR A 77 -5.14 14.37 -3.90
CA THR A 77 -5.52 13.68 -2.67
C THR A 77 -5.57 12.17 -2.92
N CYS A 78 -4.86 11.40 -2.10
CA CYS A 78 -4.93 9.94 -2.10
C CYS A 78 -5.05 9.41 -0.66
N PHE A 79 -5.53 8.17 -0.52
CA PHE A 79 -5.50 7.47 0.76
C PHE A 79 -4.05 7.08 1.07
N SER A 80 -3.55 7.48 2.24
CA SER A 80 -2.27 6.99 2.74
C SER A 80 -2.40 5.50 3.08
N ARG A 81 -1.41 4.70 2.70
CA ARG A 81 -1.26 3.34 3.25
C ARG A 81 -0.42 3.42 4.52
N VAL A 82 -0.81 2.64 5.53
CA VAL A 82 0.06 2.46 6.70
C VAL A 82 1.30 1.76 6.20
N TYR A 83 2.44 2.40 6.40
CA TYR A 83 3.74 1.89 6.02
C TYR A 83 4.53 1.64 7.30
N ASP A 84 5.10 0.45 7.43
CA ASP A 84 5.73 0.03 8.67
C ASP A 84 7.03 0.80 8.90
N PHE A 85 7.19 1.33 10.11
CA PHE A 85 8.34 2.18 10.45
C PHE A 85 9.66 1.39 10.43
N GLN A 86 9.64 0.12 10.84
CA GLN A 86 10.84 -0.71 10.78
C GLN A 86 11.22 -0.97 9.32
N ARG A 87 10.25 -1.27 8.44
CA ARG A 87 10.50 -1.37 7.00
C ARG A 87 11.14 -0.09 6.44
N ALA A 88 10.63 1.08 6.82
CA ALA A 88 11.21 2.36 6.41
C ALA A 88 12.68 2.54 6.85
N LEU A 89 13.06 2.04 8.02
CA LEU A 89 14.45 2.10 8.50
C LEU A 89 15.39 1.16 7.73
N TYR A 90 14.90 -0.02 7.32
CA TYR A 90 15.70 -1.00 6.58
C TYR A 90 15.78 -0.71 5.07
N GLU A 91 14.97 0.22 4.56
CA GLU A 91 15.04 0.73 3.18
C GLU A 91 16.00 1.93 3.03
N ASP A 92 16.96 2.13 3.96
CA ASP A 92 18.04 3.10 3.76
C ASP A 92 18.85 2.73 2.51
N PHE A 93 18.90 3.67 1.57
CA PHE A 93 19.59 3.52 0.29
C PHE A 93 21.03 3.01 0.46
N LYS A 94 21.77 3.50 1.45
CA LYS A 94 23.16 3.08 1.68
C LYS A 94 23.24 1.63 2.15
N LEU A 95 22.36 1.23 3.07
CA LEU A 95 22.31 -0.13 3.59
C LEU A 95 21.95 -1.12 2.48
N LEU A 96 20.97 -0.76 1.64
CA LEU A 96 20.58 -1.54 0.47
C LEU A 96 21.73 -1.66 -0.53
N GLU A 97 22.40 -0.56 -0.86
CA GLU A 97 23.54 -0.55 -1.80
C GLU A 97 24.68 -1.47 -1.31
N GLU A 98 25.06 -1.38 -0.04
CA GLU A 98 26.07 -2.24 0.55
C GLU A 98 25.69 -3.72 0.51
N TRP A 99 24.43 -4.05 0.81
CA TRP A 99 23.91 -5.40 0.75
C TRP A 99 23.91 -5.95 -0.68
N PHE A 100 23.39 -5.21 -1.66
CA PHE A 100 23.37 -5.64 -3.07
C PHE A 100 24.79 -5.82 -3.62
N ARG A 101 25.74 -4.95 -3.23
CA ARG A 101 27.15 -5.10 -3.60
C ARG A 101 27.74 -6.39 -3.02
N LEU A 102 27.44 -6.72 -1.77
CA LEU A 102 27.87 -7.98 -1.15
C LEU A 102 27.30 -9.19 -1.90
N VAL A 103 26.00 -9.20 -2.19
CA VAL A 103 25.34 -10.28 -2.94
C VAL A 103 25.97 -10.45 -4.32
N SER A 104 26.21 -9.34 -5.04
CA SER A 104 26.87 -9.35 -6.36
C SER A 104 28.29 -9.95 -6.30
N ASN A 105 29.07 -9.57 -5.29
CA ASN A 105 30.42 -10.13 -5.10
C ASN A 105 30.41 -11.63 -4.80
N ILE A 106 29.47 -12.10 -3.96
CA ILE A 106 29.31 -13.53 -3.65
C ILE A 106 28.90 -14.29 -4.90
N ARG A 107 27.93 -13.75 -5.64
CA ARG A 107 27.48 -14.32 -6.91
C ARG A 107 28.64 -14.51 -7.89
N ALA A 108 29.46 -13.48 -8.08
CA ALA A 108 30.62 -13.54 -8.95
C ALA A 108 31.70 -14.52 -8.45
N LYS A 109 31.95 -14.56 -7.13
CA LYS A 109 32.97 -15.43 -6.53
C LYS A 109 32.65 -16.92 -6.67
N TYR A 110 31.38 -17.29 -6.49
CA TYR A 110 30.94 -18.69 -6.48
C TYR A 110 30.25 -19.12 -7.78
N GLY A 111 30.08 -18.22 -8.75
CA GLY A 111 29.44 -18.53 -10.02
C GLY A 111 27.94 -18.82 -9.90
N ILE A 112 27.26 -18.20 -8.94
CA ILE A 112 25.82 -18.43 -8.69
C ILE A 112 25.01 -17.82 -9.83
N LEU A 113 24.13 -18.62 -10.43
CA LEU A 113 23.28 -18.25 -11.56
C LEU A 113 21.90 -17.80 -11.08
N ASP A 114 21.12 -17.18 -11.98
CA ASP A 114 19.76 -16.73 -11.64
C ASP A 114 18.82 -17.89 -11.30
N CYS A 115 19.05 -19.09 -11.85
CA CYS A 115 18.33 -20.32 -11.53
C CYS A 115 18.60 -20.83 -10.11
N ASP A 116 19.75 -20.48 -9.52
CA ASP A 116 20.12 -20.88 -8.15
C ASP A 116 19.47 -19.97 -7.09
N PHE A 117 18.93 -18.81 -7.49
CA PHE A 117 18.26 -17.88 -6.58
C PHE A 117 16.81 -18.24 -6.44
N TYR A 118 16.47 -18.81 -5.30
CA TYR A 118 15.09 -19.07 -4.94
C TYR A 118 14.63 -18.16 -3.82
N ASN A 119 13.39 -17.70 -3.95
CA ASN A 119 12.70 -17.00 -2.89
C ASN A 119 11.65 -17.92 -2.26
N PHE A 120 11.44 -17.73 -0.97
CA PHE A 120 10.44 -18.41 -0.18
C PHE A 120 9.53 -17.37 0.46
N ASP A 121 8.22 -17.52 0.28
CA ASP A 121 7.27 -16.63 0.93
C ASP A 121 6.05 -17.39 1.45
N LYS A 122 5.41 -16.78 2.43
CA LYS A 122 4.22 -17.32 3.09
C LYS A 122 3.07 -16.33 2.92
N THR A 123 1.96 -16.82 2.40
CA THR A 123 0.71 -16.05 2.33
C THR A 123 -0.39 -16.73 3.15
N ASP A 124 -1.06 -15.94 3.98
CA ASP A 124 -2.15 -16.42 4.82
C ASP A 124 -3.51 -16.03 4.22
N PHE A 125 -4.42 -17.00 4.16
CA PHE A 125 -5.79 -16.83 3.71
C PHE A 125 -6.73 -17.07 4.88
N MET A 126 -7.52 -16.07 5.23
CA MET A 126 -8.58 -16.21 6.23
C MET A 126 -9.89 -16.56 5.53
N MET A 127 -10.38 -17.78 5.78
CA MET A 127 -11.64 -18.28 5.25
C MET A 127 -12.80 -17.44 5.78
N GLY A 128 -13.83 -17.24 4.95
CA GLY A 128 -15.08 -16.59 5.37
C GLY A 128 -15.03 -15.06 5.57
N ILE A 129 -13.89 -14.40 5.34
CA ILE A 129 -13.83 -12.94 5.38
C ILE A 129 -14.18 -12.33 4.03
N MET A 130 -15.31 -11.63 4.02
CA MET A 130 -15.71 -10.80 2.90
C MET A 130 -15.11 -9.40 3.04
N SER A 131 -14.37 -8.96 2.02
CA SER A 131 -13.95 -7.56 1.89
C SER A 131 -15.12 -6.66 1.48
N ALA A 132 -15.04 -5.38 1.81
CA ALA A 132 -16.02 -4.42 1.31
C ALA A 132 -15.95 -4.34 -0.22
N ALA A 133 -17.08 -4.62 -0.88
CA ALA A 133 -17.21 -4.55 -2.33
C ALA A 133 -18.32 -3.55 -2.70
N MET A 134 -18.23 -2.99 -3.91
CA MET A 134 -19.36 -2.28 -4.50
C MET A 134 -20.49 -3.27 -4.73
N VAL A 135 -21.66 -2.99 -4.16
CA VAL A 135 -22.85 -3.82 -4.26
C VAL A 135 -24.00 -3.00 -4.80
N VAL A 136 -24.84 -3.63 -5.63
CA VAL A 136 -26.12 -3.06 -6.03
C VAL A 136 -27.13 -3.33 -4.90
N THR A 137 -27.74 -2.28 -4.37
CA THR A 137 -28.76 -2.39 -3.32
C THR A 137 -30.01 -1.61 -3.69
N ASP A 138 -31.12 -1.91 -3.02
CA ASP A 138 -32.36 -1.13 -3.10
C ASP A 138 -32.10 0.37 -2.94
N ALA A 139 -32.71 1.18 -3.81
CA ALA A 139 -32.54 2.63 -3.89
C ALA A 139 -33.05 3.36 -2.64
N GLU A 140 -34.05 2.79 -1.95
CA GLU A 140 -34.64 3.36 -0.74
C GLU A 140 -33.92 2.90 0.55
N ARG A 141 -32.90 2.04 0.42
CA ARG A 141 -32.17 1.51 1.57
C ARG A 141 -31.37 2.60 2.25
N ARG A 142 -31.74 2.91 3.49
CA ARG A 142 -30.95 3.80 4.36
C ARG A 142 -29.77 3.03 4.97
N GLY A 143 -28.56 3.50 4.67
CA GLY A 143 -27.30 2.98 5.22
C GLY A 143 -26.54 2.06 4.26
N ARG A 144 -25.36 1.61 4.69
CA ARG A 144 -24.52 0.72 3.87
C ARG A 144 -25.14 -0.68 3.79
N GLY A 145 -25.16 -1.26 2.59
CA GLY A 145 -25.52 -2.66 2.39
C GLY A 145 -24.66 -3.59 3.25
N LYS A 146 -25.25 -4.65 3.79
CA LYS A 146 -24.56 -5.67 4.58
C LYS A 146 -24.55 -6.98 3.80
N ALA A 147 -23.37 -7.55 3.59
CA ALA A 147 -23.23 -8.93 3.17
C ALA A 147 -23.13 -9.82 4.42
N VAL A 148 -23.79 -10.98 4.39
CA VAL A 148 -23.72 -11.95 5.49
C VAL A 148 -22.39 -12.68 5.39
N GLN A 149 -21.56 -12.56 6.41
CA GLN A 149 -20.30 -13.31 6.49
C GLN A 149 -20.56 -14.70 7.09
N PRO A 150 -20.01 -15.78 6.52
CA PRO A 150 -20.25 -17.17 6.98
C PRO A 150 -19.76 -17.51 8.39
N GLY A 151 -19.18 -16.56 9.14
CA GLY A 151 -18.72 -16.77 10.52
C GLY A 151 -17.48 -17.66 10.67
N ASN A 152 -17.15 -18.49 9.68
CA ASN A 152 -15.87 -19.19 9.62
C ASN A 152 -14.72 -18.16 9.55
N ARG A 153 -13.67 -18.39 10.33
CA ARG A 153 -12.43 -17.59 10.42
C ARG A 153 -11.19 -18.47 10.46
N GLU A 154 -11.31 -19.72 10.02
CA GLU A 154 -10.18 -20.63 9.90
C GLU A 154 -9.13 -20.07 8.93
N TRP A 155 -7.88 -20.39 9.23
CA TRP A 155 -6.74 -19.98 8.42
C TRP A 155 -6.28 -21.11 7.50
N ALA A 156 -5.93 -20.75 6.28
CA ALA A 156 -5.13 -21.56 5.39
C ALA A 156 -3.86 -20.77 5.05
N THR A 157 -2.71 -21.33 5.37
CA THR A 157 -1.42 -20.80 4.96
C THR A 157 -1.00 -21.49 3.67
N ALA A 158 -0.55 -20.72 2.68
CA ALA A 158 0.18 -21.25 1.54
C ALA A 158 1.64 -20.80 1.59
N ILE A 159 2.54 -21.76 1.40
CA ILE A 159 3.97 -21.54 1.33
C ILE A 159 4.39 -21.75 -0.12
N ILE A 160 4.96 -20.70 -0.72
CA ILE A 160 5.31 -20.66 -2.12
C ILE A 160 6.82 -20.52 -2.24
N TYR A 161 7.37 -21.21 -3.23
CA TYR A 161 8.78 -21.15 -3.56
C TYR A 161 8.95 -21.01 -5.07
N GLY A 162 9.89 -20.16 -5.49
CA GLY A 162 10.23 -20.06 -6.91
C GLY A 162 11.53 -19.32 -7.16
N ASN A 163 12.14 -19.61 -8.31
CA ASN A 163 13.30 -18.87 -8.81
C ASN A 163 12.92 -17.89 -9.92
N ARG A 164 13.94 -17.20 -10.43
CA ARG A 164 13.80 -16.22 -11.51
C ARG A 164 13.45 -16.83 -12.86
N GLU A 165 13.75 -18.12 -13.08
CA GLU A 165 13.44 -18.83 -14.32
C GLU A 165 12.01 -19.38 -14.36
N GLY A 166 11.26 -19.23 -13.26
CA GLY A 166 9.88 -19.69 -13.15
C GLY A 166 9.78 -21.14 -12.69
N GLU A 167 10.87 -21.76 -12.25
CA GLU A 167 10.81 -23.04 -11.56
C GLU A 167 10.21 -22.82 -10.17
N THR A 168 9.21 -23.62 -9.85
CA THR A 168 8.51 -23.59 -8.57
C THR A 168 8.54 -24.98 -7.95
N ILE A 169 8.75 -25.04 -6.64
CA ILE A 169 8.48 -26.27 -5.89
C ILE A 169 6.96 -26.34 -5.65
N PRO A 170 6.35 -27.53 -5.66
CA PRO A 170 4.94 -27.68 -5.35
C PRO A 170 4.54 -26.95 -4.06
N LEU A 171 3.35 -26.38 -4.06
CA LEU A 171 2.85 -25.58 -2.97
C LEU A 171 2.72 -26.42 -1.70
N PHE A 172 3.12 -25.85 -0.55
CA PHE A 172 2.83 -26.43 0.75
C PHE A 172 1.68 -25.66 1.41
N LEU A 173 0.56 -26.36 1.63
CA LEU A 173 -0.63 -25.81 2.28
C LEU A 173 -0.71 -26.29 3.72
N VAL A 174 -0.81 -25.34 4.65
CA VAL A 174 -1.18 -25.62 6.05
C VAL A 174 -2.61 -25.18 6.25
N VAL A 175 -3.50 -26.11 6.57
CA VAL A 175 -4.93 -25.82 6.79
C VAL A 175 -5.28 -26.00 8.25
N GLN A 176 -6.04 -25.07 8.82
CA GLN A 176 -6.51 -25.21 10.19
C GLN A 176 -7.51 -26.37 10.33
N GLY A 177 -7.22 -27.28 11.25
CA GLY A 177 -8.14 -28.29 11.77
C GLY A 177 -7.42 -29.48 12.40
N GLN A 178 -8.16 -30.27 13.18
CA GLN A 178 -7.60 -31.37 13.96
C GLN A 178 -7.61 -32.70 13.19
N ILE A 179 -8.70 -32.96 12.46
CA ILE A 179 -8.89 -34.19 11.68
C ILE A 179 -9.62 -33.79 10.41
N HIS A 180 -8.97 -33.98 9.26
CA HIS A 180 -9.57 -33.77 7.95
C HIS A 180 -9.78 -35.13 7.27
N LEU A 181 -10.85 -35.23 6.50
CA LEU A 181 -11.09 -36.41 5.67
C LEU A 181 -10.19 -36.34 4.43
N SER A 182 -9.53 -37.45 4.09
CA SER A 182 -8.60 -37.48 2.96
C SER A 182 -9.26 -37.11 1.62
N ASN A 183 -10.54 -37.46 1.44
CA ASN A 183 -11.31 -37.15 0.25
C ASN A 183 -11.45 -35.64 -0.02
N TRP A 184 -11.34 -34.78 1.00
CA TRP A 184 -11.34 -33.33 0.82
C TRP A 184 -10.16 -32.81 0.01
N TYR A 185 -9.12 -33.62 -0.16
CA TYR A 185 -7.92 -33.28 -0.90
C TYR A 185 -7.73 -34.18 -2.12
N THR A 186 -8.05 -35.47 -2.00
CA THR A 186 -7.83 -36.44 -3.07
C THR A 186 -8.92 -36.44 -4.14
N GLU A 187 -10.13 -35.96 -3.84
CA GLU A 187 -11.25 -35.85 -4.78
C GLU A 187 -11.47 -34.38 -5.20
N THR A 188 -10.40 -33.69 -5.54
CA THR A 188 -10.41 -32.27 -5.96
C THR A 188 -9.58 -32.06 -7.22
N ASP A 189 -9.69 -30.88 -7.81
CA ASP A 189 -8.83 -30.44 -8.91
C ASP A 189 -7.44 -29.95 -8.44
N PHE A 190 -7.05 -30.20 -7.18
CA PHE A 190 -5.73 -29.81 -6.69
C PHE A 190 -4.62 -30.63 -7.36
N PRO A 191 -3.47 -30.01 -7.69
CA PRO A 191 -2.31 -30.76 -8.16
C PRO A 191 -1.87 -31.80 -7.14
N THR A 192 -1.61 -33.02 -7.62
CA THR A 192 -1.28 -34.18 -6.77
C THR A 192 0.07 -34.08 -6.07
N ASP A 193 0.93 -33.19 -6.54
CA ASP A 193 2.26 -32.91 -6.01
C ASP A 193 2.25 -31.88 -4.86
N TRP A 194 1.11 -31.25 -4.57
CA TRP A 194 0.99 -30.32 -3.45
C TRP A 194 1.03 -31.05 -2.12
N ALA A 195 1.83 -30.52 -1.19
CA ALA A 195 1.86 -31.00 0.18
C ALA A 195 0.75 -30.29 0.98
N ILE A 196 -0.08 -31.05 1.68
CA ILE A 196 -1.16 -30.50 2.51
C ILE A 196 -1.04 -31.05 3.92
N LYS A 197 -0.89 -30.16 4.91
CA LYS A 197 -0.78 -30.53 6.32
C LYS A 197 -1.89 -29.85 7.15
N PRO A 198 -2.75 -30.61 7.83
CA PRO A 198 -3.64 -30.05 8.84
C PRO A 198 -2.86 -29.68 10.11
N THR A 199 -3.11 -28.49 10.66
CA THR A 199 -2.61 -28.09 11.99
C THR A 199 -3.75 -27.50 12.81
N SER A 200 -3.70 -27.62 14.13
CA SER A 200 -4.81 -27.17 14.99
C SER A 200 -5.09 -25.66 14.93
N ASN A 201 -4.10 -24.87 14.50
CA ASN A 201 -4.17 -23.40 14.44
C ASN A 201 -3.97 -22.81 13.03
N GLY A 202 -3.66 -23.63 12.01
CA GLY A 202 -3.41 -23.16 10.65
C GLY A 202 -2.02 -22.56 10.43
N TRP A 203 -1.09 -22.70 11.39
CA TRP A 203 0.27 -22.14 11.34
C TRP A 203 1.35 -23.22 11.22
N THR A 204 2.44 -22.88 10.55
CA THR A 204 3.69 -23.65 10.55
C THR A 204 4.38 -23.55 11.91
N ASN A 205 4.88 -24.67 12.42
CA ASN A 205 5.81 -24.73 13.56
C ASN A 205 7.13 -25.39 13.13
N ASN A 206 8.11 -25.45 14.03
CA ASN A 206 9.43 -26.02 13.74
C ASN A 206 9.36 -27.49 13.29
N GLU A 207 8.39 -28.26 13.78
CA GLU A 207 8.20 -29.67 13.40
C GLU A 207 7.63 -29.79 11.99
N THR A 208 6.66 -28.93 11.64
CA THR A 208 5.99 -28.93 10.33
C THR A 208 6.87 -28.36 9.23
N GLY A 209 7.83 -27.49 9.57
CA GLY A 209 8.78 -26.92 8.60
C GLY A 209 9.93 -27.87 8.19
N LEU A 210 10.02 -29.05 8.81
CA LEU A 210 11.03 -30.07 8.50
C LEU A 210 10.50 -31.21 7.62
N GLU A 211 9.19 -31.27 7.40
CA GLU A 211 8.53 -32.21 6.49
C GLU A 211 8.51 -31.67 5.05
#